data_AF-A0A7C7VYT8-F1
#
_entry.id   AF-A0A7C7VYT8-F1
#
_cell.length_a   1.000
_cell.length_b   1.000
_cell.length_c   1.000
_cell.angle_alpha   90.00
_cell.angle_beta   90.00
_cell.angle_gamma   90.00
#
_symmetry.space_group_name_H-M   'P 1'
#
loop_
_entity.id
_entity.type
_entity.pdbx_description
1 polymer ?
#
loop_
_entity_poly.entity_id
_entity_poly.type
_entity_poly.pdbx_seq_one_letter_code
_entity_poly.pdbx_strand_id
1 'polypeptide(L)'
;MEIFTPRPAQKHVLEYTHGTMGISAVPGSGKTHTLSALAAKLILDGWLEMDQEILIVTLTNSAVDNFSARINAFLENATRRPLIPPYRVR
;
A
#
# COMPACT_ATOMS: atom_id res chain seq x y z
N MET A 1 -7.89 13.88 -10.37
CA MET A 1 -7.88 13.09 -9.12
C MET A 1 -8.57 11.78 -9.43
N GLU A 2 -7.83 10.67 -9.50
CA GLU A 2 -8.41 9.36 -9.79
C GLU A 2 -9.04 8.78 -8.52
N ILE A 3 -10.35 8.56 -8.55
CA ILE A 3 -11.05 7.73 -7.59
C ILE A 3 -10.64 6.29 -7.88
N PHE A 4 -9.75 5.72 -7.05
CA PHE A 4 -9.32 4.33 -7.20
C PHE A 4 -10.52 3.39 -7.05
N THR A 5 -10.94 2.77 -8.16
CA THR A 5 -12.03 1.80 -8.18
C THR A 5 -11.45 0.39 -8.36
N PRO A 6 -11.28 -0.39 -7.27
CA PRO A 6 -10.62 -1.69 -7.34
C PRO A 6 -11.46 -2.72 -8.09
N ARG A 7 -10.81 -3.49 -8.96
CA ARG A 7 -11.38 -4.70 -9.59
C ARG A 7 -11.61 -5.80 -8.54
N PRO A 8 -12.45 -6.83 -8.80
CA PRO A 8 -12.76 -7.86 -7.82
C PRO A 8 -11.53 -8.50 -7.15
N ALA A 9 -10.51 -8.88 -7.92
CA ALA A 9 -9.28 -9.44 -7.36
C ALA A 9 -8.49 -8.43 -6.48
N GLN A 10 -8.56 -7.14 -6.81
CA GLN A 10 -7.92 -6.09 -6.02
C GLN A 10 -8.66 -5.82 -4.72
N LYS A 11 -10.01 -5.89 -4.73
CA LYS A 11 -10.83 -5.81 -3.52
C LYS A 11 -10.41 -6.87 -2.50
N HIS A 12 -10.21 -8.10 -2.96
CA HIS A 12 -9.75 -9.18 -2.09
C HIS A 12 -8.38 -8.90 -1.44
N VAL A 13 -7.46 -8.24 -2.15
CA VAL A 13 -6.19 -7.80 -1.57
C VAL A 13 -6.40 -6.70 -0.53
N LEU A 14 -7.34 -5.78 -0.75
CA LEU A 14 -7.65 -4.69 0.19
C LEU A 14 -8.41 -5.15 1.44
N GLU A 15 -9.00 -6.34 1.39
CA GLU A 15 -9.65 -7.02 2.52
C GLU A 15 -8.66 -7.78 3.41
N TYR A 16 -7.35 -7.76 3.07
CA TYR A 16 -6.33 -8.39 3.89
C TYR A 16 -6.32 -7.84 5.32
N THR A 17 -6.35 -8.73 6.30
CA THR A 17 -6.33 -8.42 7.74
C THR A 17 -5.10 -9.01 8.44
N HIS A 18 -4.76 -10.27 8.15
CA HIS A 18 -3.64 -10.97 8.78
C HIS A 18 -3.25 -12.23 7.99
N GLY A 19 -2.14 -12.87 8.37
CA GLY A 19 -1.68 -14.14 7.81
C GLY A 19 -0.82 -13.96 6.56
N THR A 20 -0.79 -14.97 5.69
CA THR A 20 -0.04 -14.91 4.43
C THR A 20 -1.01 -14.82 3.26
N MET A 21 -0.66 -14.00 2.25
CA MET A 21 -1.43 -13.86 1.02
C MET A 21 -0.50 -13.93 -0.18
N GLY A 22 -0.82 -14.80 -1.14
CA GLY A 22 -0.14 -14.89 -2.42
C GLY A 22 -0.92 -14.18 -3.53
N ILE A 23 -0.24 -13.35 -4.34
CA ILE A 23 -0.85 -12.66 -5.47
C ILE A 23 -0.09 -13.02 -6.75
N SER A 24 -0.79 -13.55 -7.75
CA SER A 24 -0.16 -13.97 -9.00
C SER A 24 0.44 -12.80 -9.81
N ALA A 25 1.62 -13.04 -10.38
CA ALA A 25 2.45 -12.03 -11.03
C ALA A 25 2.23 -11.96 -12.55
N VAL A 26 1.12 -11.36 -13.01
CA VAL A 26 0.98 -10.99 -14.43
C VAL A 26 1.48 -9.54 -14.66
N PRO A 27 2.31 -9.26 -15.68
CA PRO A 27 2.72 -7.90 -16.02
C PRO A 27 1.52 -6.97 -16.22
N GLY A 28 1.63 -5.72 -15.77
CA GLY A 28 0.57 -4.72 -15.94
C GLY A 28 -0.70 -4.94 -15.10
N SER A 29 -0.75 -5.95 -14.22
CA SER A 29 -1.96 -6.26 -13.44
C SER A 29 -2.32 -5.25 -12.34
N GLY A 30 -1.57 -4.16 -12.19
CA GLY A 30 -1.82 -3.12 -11.19
C GLY A 30 -1.39 -3.48 -9.75
N LYS A 31 -0.53 -4.49 -9.56
CA LYS A 31 -0.04 -4.94 -8.24
C LYS A 31 0.54 -3.79 -7.41
N THR A 32 1.45 -3.00 -7.99
CA THR A 32 2.08 -1.86 -7.29
C THR A 32 1.02 -0.91 -6.75
N HIS A 33 0.04 -0.52 -7.57
CA HIS A 33 -1.02 0.38 -7.14
C HIS A 33 -1.91 -0.23 -6.04
N THR A 34 -2.27 -1.51 -6.17
CA THR A 34 -3.12 -2.20 -5.18
C THR A 34 -2.40 -2.40 -3.85
N LEU A 35 -1.12 -2.77 -3.86
CA LEU A 35 -0.32 -2.94 -2.65
C LEU A 35 0.01 -1.60 -1.97
N SER A 36 0.26 -0.53 -2.75
CA SER A 36 0.36 0.83 -2.19
C SER A 36 -0.94 1.28 -1.52
N ALA A 37 -2.09 0.96 -2.13
CA ALA A 37 -3.40 1.26 -1.55
C ALA A 37 -3.65 0.47 -0.26
N LEU A 38 -3.29 -0.82 -0.23
CA LEU A 38 -3.37 -1.64 0.98
C LEU A 38 -2.50 -1.07 2.11
N ALA A 39 -1.25 -0.71 1.82
CA ALA A 39 -0.35 -0.14 2.82
C ALA A 39 -0.93 1.16 3.41
N ALA A 40 -1.40 2.08 2.55
CA ALA A 40 -2.05 3.30 3.01
C ALA A 40 -3.31 3.02 3.83
N LYS A 41 -4.15 2.07 3.41
CA LYS A 41 -5.35 1.65 4.14
C LYS A 41 -5.01 1.16 5.54
N LEU A 42 -4.04 0.25 5.69
CA LEU A 42 -3.64 -0.28 7.00
C LEU A 42 -3.14 0.82 7.95
N ILE A 43 -2.41 1.79 7.42
CA ILE A 43 -1.95 2.97 8.18
C ILE A 43 -3.14 3.83 8.64
N LEU A 44 -4.04 4.16 7.72
CA LEU A 44 -5.18 5.05 7.98
C LEU A 44 -6.22 4.44 8.91
N ASP A 45 -6.39 3.12 8.84
CA ASP A 45 -7.30 2.35 9.69
C ASP A 45 -6.71 2.06 11.08
N GLY A 46 -5.46 2.46 11.34
CA GLY A 46 -4.84 2.35 12.66
C GLY A 46 -4.40 0.93 13.05
N TRP A 47 -3.98 0.11 12.08
CA TRP A 47 -3.52 -1.27 12.32
C TRP A 47 -2.12 -1.37 12.94
N LEU A 48 -1.44 -0.26 13.14
CA LEU A 48 -0.06 -0.21 13.61
C LEU A 48 0.01 0.43 14.98
N GLU A 49 0.67 -0.24 15.91
CA GLU A 49 1.13 0.36 17.16
C GLU A 49 2.24 1.41 16.88
N MET A 50 2.55 2.26 17.86
CA MET A 50 3.49 3.39 17.67
C MET A 50 4.90 2.96 17.23
N ASP A 51 5.32 1.73 17.52
CA ASP A 51 6.63 1.18 17.22
C ASP A 51 6.63 0.22 16.01
N GLN A 52 5.49 0.09 15.33
CA GLN A 52 5.33 -0.77 14.16
C GLN A 52 5.39 0.01 12.86
N GLU A 53 5.90 -0.64 11.82
CA GLU A 53 5.95 -0.11 10.46
C GLU A 53 5.57 -1.16 9.43
N ILE A 54 5.04 -0.71 8.30
CA ILE A 54 4.87 -1.56 7.10
C ILE A 54 6.20 -1.60 6.35
N LEU A 55 6.79 -2.80 6.22
CA LEU A 55 7.99 -3.02 5.41
C LEU A 55 7.61 -3.55 4.02
N ILE A 56 8.02 -2.83 2.98
CA ILE A 56 7.88 -3.26 1.58
C ILE A 56 9.29 -3.52 1.05
N VAL A 57 9.53 -4.74 0.58
CA VAL A 57 10.83 -5.14 0.00
C VAL A 57 10.67 -5.40 -1.49
N THR A 58 11.52 -4.79 -2.29
CA THR A 58 11.50 -4.82 -3.75
C THR A 58 12.88 -5.13 -4.30
N LEU A 59 12.96 -5.55 -5.57
CA LEU A 59 14.23 -5.92 -6.19
C LEU A 59 15.01 -4.70 -6.74
N THR A 60 14.34 -3.59 -7.03
CA THR A 60 14.94 -2.47 -7.75
C THR A 60 14.63 -1.14 -7.09
N ASN A 61 15.58 -0.20 -7.15
CA ASN A 61 15.40 1.16 -6.65
C ASN A 61 14.22 1.87 -7.34
N SER A 62 14.00 1.60 -8.63
CA SER A 62 12.83 2.14 -9.33
C SER A 62 11.51 1.67 -8.73
N ALA A 63 11.43 0.46 -8.16
CA ALA A 63 10.25 0.00 -7.45
C ALA A 63 10.11 0.72 -6.11
N VAL A 64 11.22 0.96 -5.40
CA VAL A 64 11.25 1.75 -4.14
C VAL A 64 10.60 3.12 -4.33
N ASP A 65 11.04 3.87 -5.35
CA ASP A 65 10.53 5.21 -5.65
C ASP A 65 9.03 5.16 -6.02
N ASN A 66 8.65 4.19 -6.86
CA ASN A 66 7.27 4.01 -7.29
C ASN A 66 6.31 3.68 -6.15
N PHE A 67 6.71 2.82 -5.21
CA PHE A 67 5.88 2.49 -4.05
C PHE A 67 5.74 3.69 -3.12
N SER A 68 6.86 4.36 -2.79
CA SER A 68 6.88 5.51 -1.90
C SER A 68 5.99 6.64 -2.42
N ALA A 69 6.14 7.01 -3.70
CA ALA A 69 5.32 8.05 -4.33
C ALA A 69 3.82 7.72 -4.31
N ARG A 70 3.45 6.45 -4.58
CA ARG A 70 2.04 6.03 -4.60
C ARG A 70 1.43 5.96 -3.21
N ILE A 71 2.15 5.47 -2.22
CA ILE A 71 1.66 5.43 -0.83
C ILE A 71 1.44 6.85 -0.33
N ASN A 72 2.39 7.76 -0.56
CA ASN A 72 2.25 9.17 -0.19
C ASN A 72 1.04 9.80 -0.87
N ALA A 73 0.82 9.55 -2.16
CA ALA A 73 -0.37 10.04 -2.86
C ALA A 73 -1.68 9.53 -2.23
N PHE A 74 -1.75 8.28 -1.76
CA PHE A 74 -2.92 7.79 -1.05
C PHE A 74 -3.11 8.45 0.31
N LEU A 75 -2.03 8.66 1.07
CA LEU A 75 -2.07 9.31 2.38
C LEU A 75 -2.42 10.80 2.29
N GLU A 76 -1.96 11.50 1.25
CA GLU A 76 -2.26 12.92 1.01
C GLU A 76 -3.73 13.18 0.71
N ASN A 77 -4.41 12.21 0.10
CA ASN A 77 -5.84 12.28 -0.20
C ASN A 77 -6.73 11.94 1.01
N ALA A 78 -6.16 11.51 2.14
CA ALA A 78 -6.91 11.15 3.33
C ALA A 78 -7.25 12.38 4.18
N THR A 79 -8.44 12.40 4.78
CA THR A 79 -8.87 13.48 5.69
C THR A 79 -7.98 13.61 6.91
N ARG A 80 -7.41 12.49 7.39
CA ARG A 80 -6.46 12.45 8.48
C ARG A 80 -5.22 11.69 8.00
N ARG A 81 -4.07 12.34 8.02
CA ARG A 81 -2.78 11.74 7.64
C ARG A 81 -1.83 11.70 8.83
N PRO A 82 -0.94 10.69 8.92
CA PRO A 82 0.11 10.68 9.91
C PRO A 82 1.12 11.81 9.63
N LEU A 83 1.74 12.36 10.68
CA LEU A 83 2.84 13.32 10.58
C LEU A 83 4.10 12.68 10.00
N ILE A 84 4.38 11.45 10.43
CA ILE A 84 5.47 10.62 9.95
C ILE A 84 4.83 9.31 9.46
N PRO A 85 4.88 9.00 8.15
CA PRO A 85 4.31 7.76 7.64
C PRO A 85 5.04 6.54 8.23
N PRO A 86 4.34 5.60 8.89
CA PRO A 86 4.95 4.42 9.50
C PRO A 86 5.13 3.31 8.46
N TYR A 87 5.88 3.60 7.39
CA TYR A 87 6.26 2.61 6.38
C TYR A 87 7.70 2.81 5.92
N ARG A 88 8.28 1.73 5.39
CA ARG A 88 9.60 1.74 4.78
C ARG A 88 9.59 0.90 3.51
N VAL A 89 10.22 1.41 2.46
CA VAL A 89 10.43 0.67 1.21
C VAL A 89 11.92 0.43 1.02
N ARG A 90 12.29 -0.82 0.73
CA ARG A 90 13.67 -1.27 0.53
C ARG A 90 13.81 -2.11 -0.74
#